data_AF-A0AAE7NSN7-F1
#
_entry.id   AF-A0AAE7NSN7-F1
#
_cell.length_a   1.000
_cell.length_b   1.000
_cell.length_c   1.000
_cell.angle_alpha   90.00
_cell.angle_beta   90.00
_cell.angle_gamma   90.00
#
_symmetry.space_group_name_H-M   'P 1'
#
loop_
_entity.id
_entity.type
_entity.pdbx_description
1 polymer ?
#
loop_
_entity_poly.entity_id
_entity_poly.type
_entity_poly.pdbx_seq_one_letter_code
_entity_poly.pdbx_strand_id
1 'polypeptide(L)' 'MSLRDFNAIAAARGDGLDPKLRELLERAAVSPHSELVVRPDGMLQSGPNPGSAELERVSAVVVDLQQLLATRAR' A
#
# COMPACT_ATOMS: atom_id res chain seq x y z
N MET A 1 -3.32 -20.01 7.99
CA MET A 1 -4.77 -20.16 8.31
C MET A 1 -5.53 -19.31 7.32
N SER A 2 -6.43 -19.89 6.53
CA SER A 2 -7.24 -19.16 5.55
C SER A 2 -8.50 -18.58 6.17
N LEU A 3 -9.13 -17.61 5.51
CA LEU A 3 -10.44 -17.07 5.93
C LEU A 3 -11.50 -18.17 6.07
N ARG A 4 -11.43 -19.18 5.19
CA ARG A 4 -12.33 -20.34 5.20
C ARG A 4 -12.15 -21.19 6.46
N ASP A 5 -10.91 -21.40 6.89
CA ASP A 5 -10.60 -22.14 8.12
C ASP A 5 -11.11 -21.39 9.35
N PHE A 6 -10.95 -20.07 9.37
CA PHE A 6 -11.46 -19.23 10.46
C PHE A 6 -12.99 -19.26 10.55
N ASN A 7 -13.68 -19.15 9.41
CA ASN A 7 -15.14 -19.25 9.35
C ASN A 7 -15.64 -20.61 9.85
N ALA A 8 -14.94 -21.70 9.50
CA ALA A 8 -15.29 -23.04 9.96
C ALA A 8 -15.16 -23.17 11.48
N ILE A 9 -14.12 -22.59 12.08
CA ILE A 9 -13.93 -22.55 13.55
C ILE A 9 -15.03 -21.74 14.22
N ALA A 10 -15.37 -20.57 13.69
CA ALA A 10 -16.43 -19.73 14.23
C ALA A 10 -17.80 -20.44 14.17
N ALA A 11 -18.11 -21.10 13.04
CA ALA A 11 -19.34 -21.88 12.89
C ALA A 11 -19.42 -23.05 13.88
N ALA A 12 -18.29 -23.72 14.14
CA ALA A 12 -18.24 -24.79 15.13
C ALA A 12 -18.53 -24.33 16.58
N ARG A 13 -18.47 -23.03 16.87
CA ARG A 13 -18.81 -22.46 18.19
C ARG A 13 -20.28 -22.06 18.35
N GLY A 14 -21.12 -22.27 17.34
CA GLY A 14 -22.57 -22.06 17.42
C GLY A 14 -23.06 -21.09 16.36
N ASP A 15 -22.80 -19.80 16.57
CA ASP A 15 -23.44 -18.74 15.77
C ASP A 15 -22.71 -18.42 14.47
N GLY A 16 -21.47 -18.90 14.30
CA GLY A 16 -20.63 -18.46 13.20
C GLY A 16 -20.14 -17.03 13.37
N LEU A 17 -19.68 -16.43 12.27
CA LEU A 17 -19.37 -15.00 12.25
C LEU A 17 -20.63 -14.20 11.98
N ASP A 18 -20.75 -13.07 12.68
CA ASP A 18 -21.71 -12.04 12.30
C ASP A 18 -21.58 -11.71 10.80
N PRO A 19 -22.70 -11.58 10.05
CA PRO A 19 -22.66 -11.36 8.61
C PRO A 19 -21.80 -10.16 8.19
N LYS A 20 -21.83 -9.07 8.97
CA LYS A 20 -21.04 -7.86 8.71
C LYS A 20 -19.56 -8.12 8.97
N LEU A 21 -19.24 -8.92 9.98
CA LEU A 21 -17.86 -9.31 10.26
C LEU A 21 -17.28 -10.20 9.15
N ARG A 22 -18.08 -11.13 8.64
CA ARG A 22 -17.71 -11.96 7.48
C ARG A 22 -17.41 -11.09 6.25
N GLU A 23 -18.30 -10.14 5.94
CA GLU A 23 -18.12 -9.21 4.82
C GLU A 23 -16.82 -8.39 4.96
N LEU A 24 -16.55 -7.85 6.15
CA LEU A 24 -15.32 -7.09 6.42
C LEU A 24 -14.06 -7.93 6.22
N LEU A 25 -14.08 -9.19 6.66
CA LEU A 25 -12.94 -10.09 6.51
C LEU A 25 -12.75 -10.55 5.06
N GLU A 26 -13.83 -10.79 4.31
CA GLU A 26 -13.75 -11.05 2.86
C GLU A 26 -13.14 -9.87 2.11
N ARG A 27 -13.52 -8.63 2.47
CA ARG A 27 -12.91 -7.41 1.92
C ARG A 27 -11.44 -7.26 2.27
N ALA A 28 -11.07 -7.59 3.51
CA ALA A 28 -9.68 -7.54 3.97
C ALA A 28 -8.80 -8.67 3.39
N ALA A 29 -9.41 -9.77 2.95
CA ALA A 29 -8.71 -10.86 2.27
C ALA A 29 -8.27 -10.48 0.84
N VAL A 30 -8.86 -9.44 0.25
CA VAL A 30 -8.33 -8.81 -0.96
C VAL A 30 -6.99 -8.17 -0.58
N SER A 31 -5.91 -8.62 -1.21
CA SER A 31 -4.54 -8.33 -0.79
C SER A 31 -4.31 -6.82 -0.62
N PRO A 32 -3.95 -6.34 0.59
CA PRO A 32 -3.55 -4.95 0.80
C PRO A 32 -2.10 -4.70 0.35
N HIS A 33 -1.40 -5.73 -0.15
CA HIS A 33 0.02 -5.66 -0.47
C HIS A 33 0.35 -4.76 -1.66
N SER A 34 -0.64 -4.37 -2.47
CA SER A 34 -0.45 -3.36 -3.52
C SER A 34 0.02 -2.00 -2.96
N GLU A 35 -0.10 -1.76 -1.65
CA GLU A 35 0.32 -0.51 -1.00
C GLU A 35 1.41 -0.70 0.07
N LEU A 36 2.04 -1.88 0.17
CA LEU A 36 3.13 -2.08 1.14
C LEU A 36 4.50 -1.94 0.49
N VAL A 37 5.32 -1.03 1.03
CA VAL A 37 6.71 -0.85 0.63
C VAL A 37 7.63 -1.43 1.70
N VAL A 38 8.60 -2.24 1.27
CA VAL A 38 9.71 -2.67 2.14
C VAL A 38 10.70 -1.50 2.24
N ARG A 39 10.91 -1.00 3.46
CA ARG A 39 11.90 0.03 3.75
C ARG A 39 13.32 -0.54 3.71
N PRO A 40 14.36 0.30 3.54
CA PRO A 40 15.76 -0.15 3.54
C PRO A 40 16.21 -0.85 4.84
N ASP A 41 15.53 -0.59 5.95
CA ASP A 41 15.77 -1.25 7.25
C ASP A 41 15.05 -2.60 7.40
N GLY A 42 14.39 -3.08 6.35
CA GLY A 42 13.63 -4.34 6.34
C GLY A 42 12.23 -4.23 6.94
N MET A 43 11.81 -3.03 7.37
CA MET A 43 10.48 -2.81 7.92
C MET A 43 9.44 -2.67 6.81
N LEU A 44 8.22 -3.19 7.02
CA LEU A 44 7.09 -2.96 6.12
C LEU A 44 6.42 -1.63 6.44
N GLN A 45 6.19 -0.82 5.42
CA GLN A 45 5.44 0.43 5.53
C GLN A 45 4.19 0.39 4.66
N SER A 46 3.10 0.95 5.17
CA SER A 46 1.94 1.27 4.35
C SER A 46 2.16 2.57 3.56
N GLY A 47 1.70 2.59 2.31
CA GLY A 47 1.82 3.73 1.41
C GLY A 47 3.22 3.91 0.82
N PRO A 48 3.46 5.02 0.09
CA PRO A 48 4.69 5.24 -0.65
C PRO A 48 5.92 5.40 0.25
N ASN A 49 7.09 5.04 -0.29
CA ASN A 49 8.36 5.21 0.41
C ASN A 49 8.55 6.70 0.79
N PRO A 50 8.79 7.08 2.05
CA PRO A 50 9.02 8.48 2.41
C PRO A 50 10.20 9.10 1.64
N GLY A 51 11.21 8.30 1.26
CA GLY A 51 12.32 8.77 0.42
C GLY A 51 11.96 8.99 -1.06
N SER A 52 10.84 8.46 -1.57
CA SER A 52 10.43 8.71 -2.95
C SER A 52 9.91 10.13 -3.16
N ALA A 53 9.32 10.75 -2.14
CA ALA A 53 8.88 12.14 -2.21
C ALA A 53 10.06 13.12 -2.38
N GLU A 54 11.24 12.78 -1.87
CA GLU A 54 12.45 13.58 -2.03
C GLU A 54 13.04 13.44 -3.43
N LEU A 55 13.06 12.21 -3.98
CA LEU A 55 13.47 11.93 -5.36
C LEU A 55 12.56 12.62 -6.40
N GLU A 56 11.24 12.62 -6.17
CA GLU A 56 10.29 13.33 -7.04
C GLU A 56 10.54 14.84 -7.06
N ARG A 57 10.82 15.44 -5.90
CA ARG A 57 11.15 16.88 -5.81
C ARG A 57 12.45 17.22 -6.53
N VAL A 58 13.49 16.40 -6.37
CA VAL A 58 14.77 16.60 -7.07
C VAL A 58 14.58 16.47 -8.58
N SER A 59 13.80 15.50 -9.03
CA SER A 59 13.48 15.34 -10.45
C SER A 59 12.74 16.55 -11.02
N ALA A 60 11.75 17.09 -10.30
CA ALA A 60 11.03 18.29 -10.74
C ALA A 60 11.95 19.51 -10.90
N VAL A 61 12.83 19.75 -9.92
CA VAL A 61 13.81 20.86 -9.97
C VAL A 61 14.80 20.69 -11.13
N VAL A 62 15.26 19.47 -11.41
CA VAL A 62 16.17 19.20 -12.55
C VAL A 62 15.49 19.47 -13.89
N VAL A 63 14.23 19.04 -14.05
CA VAL A 63 13.44 19.27 -15.26
C VAL A 63 13.23 20.77 -15.49
N ASP A 64 12.88 21.52 -14.45
CA ASP A 64 12.70 22.98 -14.54
C ASP A 64 14.00 23.70 -14.93
N LEU A 65 15.13 23.29 -14.35
CA LEU A 65 16.44 23.87 -14.68
C LEU A 65 16.81 23.60 -16.14
N GLN A 66 16.58 22.38 -16.65
CA GLN A 66 16.85 22.03 -18.04
C GLN A 66 15.99 22.86 -19.01
N GLN A 67 14.72 23.08 -18.69
CA GLN A 67 13.83 23.93 -19.50
C GLN A 67 14.28 25.39 -19.50
N LEU A 68 14.71 25.91 -18.35
CA LEU A 68 15.22 27.28 -18.23
C LEU A 68 16.50 27.45 -19.06
N LEU A 69 17.43 26.50 -18.99
CA LEU A 69 18.65 26.50 -19.80
C LEU A 69 18.36 26.41 -21.31
N ALA A 70 17.42 25.55 -21.72
CA ALA A 70 17.01 25.42 -23.12
C ALA A 70 16.34 26.69 -23.67
N THR A 71 15.65 27.44 -22.81
CA THR A 71 15.02 28.72 -23.17
C THR A 71 16.07 29.83 -23.30
N ARG A 72 17.13 29.79 -22.50
CA ARG A 72 18.21 30.80 -22.48
C ARG A 72 19.24 30.63 -23.60
N ALA A 73 19.26 29.46 -24.25
CA ALA A 73 20.14 29.13 -25.36
C ALA A 73 19.54 29.46 -26.74
N ARG A 74 18.37 30.11 -26.79
CA ARG A 74 17.75 30.63 -28.02
C ARG A 74 17.96 32.13 -28.17
#